data_AF-A0A3D3IYA7-F1
#
_entry.id   AF-A0A3D3IYA7-F1
#
_cell.length_a   1.000
_cell.length_b   1.000
_cell.length_c   1.000
_cell.angle_alpha   90.00
_cell.angle_beta   90.00
_cell.angle_gamma   90.00
#
_symmetry.space_group_name_H-M   'P 1'
#
loop_
_entity.id
_entity.type
_entity.pdbx_description
1 polymer ?
#
loop_
_entity_poly.entity_id
_entity_poly.type
_entity_poly.pdbx_seq_one_letter_code
_entity_poly.pdbx_strand_id
1 'polypeptide(L)'
;MLIPKALKRSDMITCSLCENAPCTAACPHMDPAKMLRNIWFDNEDIAALALPPDNPCQSCDAPCEKACVRPQAVPVKQLMSRLYEEVLEKTEISIPKDEKRLECDLCGLPLENPFLLSSSVVASTYDMCARAFEAGWAGACFKTICSLDIHEASPRFSAVTGDNGTLIGFKNIEQLSDHSVAENMEIFRRLKKEYPSKFILASIMGKDEEEWGELAKQCEDNGADAIELNFSCPNMQEGGMGSDIGQVPELVERFTRAAVSAVSIPVLSKLTPNVARMSPAAEAAVKGGADGIAAINTIKSITGVNPYTYVSDIAVKGMSAIGGYSGNAVKPIALRFIAELGHNDLLKDIHISGMGGIETWRDALEFILLGAGSLQVTTAVMQYGYRIIDDLKAGLNYYLAQFGIQSVRDIRGSGLDSVSDTTDALERDSVLFPVFDKEKCVGCGRCYISCMDGGHQAIRFENRTPKLDGSKCVGCHLCRLVCPQGAIGQAGKRIKR
;
A
#
# COMPACT_ATOMS: atom_id res chain seq x y z
N MET A 1 -3.65 -1.31 -24.05
CA MET A 1 -4.72 -1.89 -23.18
C MET A 1 -4.00 -2.58 -22.03
N LEU A 2 -4.36 -2.41 -20.73
CA LEU A 2 -3.62 -3.13 -19.67
C LEU A 2 -3.68 -4.64 -19.93
N ILE A 3 -2.52 -5.26 -20.17
CA ILE A 3 -2.42 -6.68 -20.47
C ILE A 3 -2.95 -7.45 -19.25
N PRO A 4 -3.93 -8.36 -19.41
CA PRO A 4 -4.39 -9.18 -18.29
C PRO A 4 -3.20 -9.95 -17.72
N LYS A 5 -3.03 -9.93 -16.39
CA LYS A 5 -1.91 -10.61 -15.72
C LYS A 5 -1.79 -12.05 -16.19
N ALA A 6 -0.70 -12.35 -16.91
CA ALA A 6 -0.42 -13.69 -17.41
C ALA A 6 0.14 -14.57 -16.28
N LEU A 7 1.10 -14.02 -15.52
CA LEU A 7 1.69 -14.67 -14.36
C LEU A 7 1.09 -14.12 -13.06
N LYS A 8 1.00 -14.96 -12.04
CA LYS A 8 0.46 -14.59 -10.73
C LYS A 8 1.48 -14.83 -9.62
N ARG A 9 1.36 -14.10 -8.50
CA ARG A 9 2.11 -14.39 -7.26
C ARG A 9 2.00 -15.86 -6.85
N SER A 10 0.85 -16.50 -7.09
CA SER A 10 0.62 -17.92 -6.79
C SER A 10 1.57 -18.86 -7.54
N ASP A 11 2.05 -18.48 -8.71
CA ASP A 11 2.91 -19.32 -9.56
C ASP A 11 4.34 -19.41 -8.98
N MET A 12 4.67 -18.52 -8.04
CA MET A 12 5.95 -18.44 -7.35
C MET A 12 5.77 -18.21 -5.85
N ILE A 13 4.67 -18.69 -5.29
CA ILE A 13 4.25 -18.40 -3.90
C ILE A 13 5.26 -18.89 -2.85
N THR A 14 6.10 -19.84 -3.24
CA THR A 14 7.18 -20.43 -2.46
C THR A 14 8.46 -19.59 -2.52
N CYS A 15 8.56 -18.60 -3.42
CA CYS A 15 9.70 -17.73 -3.53
C CYS A 15 9.90 -16.92 -2.25
N SER A 16 11.13 -16.94 -1.74
CA SER A 16 11.48 -16.24 -0.50
C SER A 16 11.95 -14.80 -0.72
N LEU A 17 12.01 -14.34 -1.98
CA LEU A 17 12.55 -13.01 -2.36
C LEU A 17 13.88 -12.72 -1.63
N CYS A 18 14.86 -13.61 -1.76
CA CYS A 18 16.09 -13.53 -0.99
C CYS A 18 16.86 -12.21 -1.21
N GLU A 19 17.55 -11.76 -0.17
CA GLU A 19 18.73 -10.92 -0.32
C GLU A 19 19.88 -11.80 -0.84
N ASN A 20 20.69 -11.31 -1.78
CA ASN A 20 21.78 -12.07 -2.40
C ASN A 20 21.34 -13.45 -2.92
N ALA A 21 20.32 -13.45 -3.78
CA ALA A 21 19.63 -14.66 -4.17
C ALA A 21 20.55 -15.71 -4.84
N PRO A 22 20.57 -16.96 -4.34
CA PRO A 22 21.39 -18.03 -4.93
C PRO A 22 21.05 -18.33 -6.40
N CYS A 23 19.79 -18.15 -6.81
CA CYS A 23 19.40 -18.35 -8.20
C CYS A 23 20.01 -17.30 -9.15
N THR A 24 20.27 -16.08 -8.67
CA THR A 24 21.01 -15.04 -9.40
C THR A 24 22.47 -15.41 -9.54
N ALA A 25 23.13 -15.82 -8.45
CA ALA A 25 24.52 -16.28 -8.50
C ALA A 25 24.70 -17.52 -9.40
N ALA A 26 23.68 -18.37 -9.50
CA ALA A 26 23.70 -19.59 -10.31
C ALA A 26 23.37 -19.35 -11.80
N CYS A 27 22.89 -18.16 -12.19
CA CYS A 27 22.46 -17.89 -13.56
C CYS A 27 23.50 -17.06 -14.32
N PRO A 28 24.10 -17.58 -15.41
CA PRO A 28 25.06 -16.82 -16.21
C PRO A 28 24.41 -15.88 -17.24
N HIS A 29 23.08 -15.90 -17.39
CA HIS A 29 22.37 -15.24 -18.49
C HIS A 29 21.57 -14.02 -18.08
N MET A 30 21.07 -13.98 -16.83
CA MET A 30 20.18 -12.93 -16.33
C MET A 30 20.15 -12.94 -14.80
N ASP A 31 19.33 -12.09 -14.20
CA ASP A 31 19.02 -12.10 -12.77
C ASP A 31 17.61 -12.67 -12.53
N PRO A 32 17.46 -13.99 -12.28
CA PRO A 32 16.16 -14.59 -12.07
C PRO A 32 15.46 -14.06 -10.81
N ALA A 33 16.20 -13.69 -9.76
CA ALA A 33 15.58 -13.17 -8.56
C ALA A 33 14.93 -11.80 -8.81
N LYS A 34 15.57 -10.94 -9.59
CA LYS A 34 14.95 -9.67 -10.03
C LYS A 34 13.71 -9.89 -10.90
N MET A 35 13.75 -10.85 -11.83
CA MET A 35 12.58 -11.19 -12.65
C MET A 35 11.41 -11.70 -11.80
N LEU A 36 11.70 -12.61 -10.87
CA LEU A 36 10.73 -13.12 -9.91
C LEU A 36 10.17 -11.99 -9.03
N ARG A 37 11.02 -11.10 -8.53
CA ARG A 37 10.60 -9.92 -7.75
C ARG A 37 9.67 -9.02 -8.55
N ASN A 38 10.00 -8.74 -9.81
CA ASN A 38 9.13 -7.98 -10.70
C ASN A 38 7.76 -8.65 -10.85
N ILE A 39 7.69 -9.96 -11.12
CA ILE A 39 6.42 -10.69 -11.18
C ILE A 39 5.65 -10.57 -9.85
N TRP A 40 6.35 -10.67 -8.71
CA TRP A 40 5.74 -10.54 -7.39
C TRP A 40 5.09 -9.16 -7.17
N PHE A 41 5.71 -8.10 -7.66
CA PHE A 41 5.24 -6.72 -7.50
C PHE A 41 4.51 -6.17 -8.74
N ASP A 42 3.90 -7.07 -9.53
CA ASP A 42 3.04 -6.73 -10.68
C ASP A 42 3.75 -6.03 -11.84
N ASN A 43 5.05 -6.27 -11.99
CA ASN A 43 5.93 -5.72 -13.01
C ASN A 43 6.30 -6.77 -14.09
N GLU A 44 5.40 -7.68 -14.45
CA GLU A 44 5.72 -8.74 -15.43
C GLU A 44 6.15 -8.20 -16.80
N ASP A 45 5.61 -7.05 -17.24
CA ASP A 45 6.00 -6.41 -18.51
C ASP A 45 7.46 -5.97 -18.46
N ILE A 46 7.88 -5.36 -17.35
CA ILE A 46 9.26 -4.92 -17.12
C ILE A 46 10.19 -6.13 -16.96
N ALA A 47 9.72 -7.20 -16.32
CA ALA A 47 10.47 -8.46 -16.25
C ALA A 47 10.70 -9.01 -17.66
N ALA A 48 9.66 -9.08 -18.50
CA ALA A 48 9.75 -9.60 -19.85
C ALA A 48 10.69 -8.74 -20.73
N LEU A 49 10.55 -7.42 -20.68
CA LEU A 49 11.40 -6.49 -21.44
C LEU A 49 12.88 -6.48 -21.01
N ALA A 50 13.17 -6.94 -19.80
CA ALA A 50 14.54 -7.07 -19.29
C ALA A 50 15.20 -8.42 -19.64
N LEU A 51 14.48 -9.33 -20.30
CA LEU A 51 15.02 -10.62 -20.73
C LEU A 51 16.01 -10.45 -21.89
N PRO A 52 16.99 -11.37 -22.02
CA PRO A 52 17.80 -11.50 -23.22
C PRO A 52 16.95 -11.66 -24.51
N PRO A 53 17.50 -11.38 -25.70
CA PRO A 53 16.74 -11.51 -26.96
C PRO A 53 16.21 -12.93 -27.24
N ASP A 54 17.02 -13.95 -26.94
CA ASP A 54 16.65 -15.35 -27.10
C ASP A 54 16.42 -16.00 -25.74
N ASN A 55 15.47 -16.94 -25.63
CA ASN A 55 15.15 -17.62 -24.37
C ASN A 55 16.22 -18.67 -24.00
N PRO A 56 17.16 -18.38 -23.06
CA PRO A 56 18.18 -19.34 -22.70
C PRO A 56 17.62 -20.48 -21.84
N CYS A 57 16.47 -20.27 -21.18
CA CYS A 57 15.90 -21.23 -20.23
C CYS A 57 15.37 -22.51 -20.90
N GLN A 58 15.13 -22.50 -22.22
CA GLN A 58 14.69 -23.67 -22.98
C GLN A 58 15.76 -24.77 -23.02
N SER A 59 17.05 -24.41 -23.02
CA SER A 59 18.15 -25.36 -23.20
C SER A 59 19.31 -25.20 -22.23
N CYS A 60 19.28 -24.23 -21.30
CA CYS A 60 20.39 -24.04 -20.37
C CYS A 60 20.37 -25.05 -19.21
N ASP A 61 21.56 -25.44 -18.75
CA ASP A 61 21.76 -26.32 -17.59
C ASP A 61 21.97 -25.55 -16.27
N ALA A 62 21.74 -24.24 -16.28
CA ALA A 62 21.93 -23.38 -15.12
C ALA A 62 21.12 -23.91 -13.90
N PRO A 63 21.75 -24.16 -12.74
CA PRO A 63 21.11 -24.84 -11.62
C PRO A 63 20.23 -23.91 -10.78
N CYS A 64 19.57 -22.90 -11.37
CA CYS A 64 18.83 -21.85 -10.65
C CYS A 64 17.82 -22.40 -9.63
N GLU A 65 17.04 -23.40 -10.04
CA GLU A 65 16.02 -24.03 -9.19
C GLU A 65 16.62 -24.93 -8.11
N LYS A 66 17.74 -25.59 -8.42
CA LYS A 66 18.48 -26.44 -7.46
C LYS A 66 19.24 -25.60 -6.42
N ALA A 67 19.76 -24.45 -6.84
CA ALA A 67 20.49 -23.51 -6.00
C ALA A 67 19.57 -22.69 -5.08
N CYS A 68 18.29 -22.55 -5.43
CA CYS A 68 17.30 -21.83 -4.62
C CYS A 68 17.32 -22.32 -3.16
N VAL A 69 17.14 -21.39 -2.20
CA VAL A 69 17.04 -21.71 -0.76
C VAL A 69 15.91 -22.69 -0.43
N ARG A 70 14.92 -22.78 -1.31
CA ARG A 70 13.93 -23.85 -1.36
C ARG A 70 14.11 -24.62 -2.67
N PRO A 71 15.00 -25.63 -2.70
CA PRO A 71 15.35 -26.31 -3.93
C PRO A 71 14.10 -26.86 -4.62
N GLN A 72 13.99 -26.60 -5.93
CA GLN A 72 12.88 -27.05 -6.80
C GLN A 72 11.48 -26.52 -6.44
N ALA A 73 11.35 -25.66 -5.42
CA ALA A 73 10.05 -25.16 -4.99
C ALA A 73 9.51 -24.03 -5.89
N VAL A 74 10.40 -23.32 -6.59
CA VAL A 74 10.06 -22.22 -7.51
C VAL A 74 10.40 -22.69 -8.93
N PRO A 75 9.43 -22.74 -9.86
CA PRO A 75 9.67 -23.21 -11.22
C PRO A 75 10.28 -22.10 -12.09
N VAL A 76 11.51 -21.67 -11.75
CA VAL A 76 12.21 -20.54 -12.37
C VAL A 76 12.23 -20.66 -13.89
N LYS A 77 12.61 -21.81 -14.46
CA LYS A 77 12.71 -21.99 -15.91
C LYS A 77 11.35 -21.81 -16.58
N GLN A 78 10.31 -22.41 -16.01
CA GLN A 78 8.95 -22.30 -16.52
C GLN A 78 8.47 -20.84 -16.49
N LEU A 79 8.70 -20.13 -15.39
CA LEU A 79 8.30 -18.73 -15.25
C LEU A 79 9.01 -17.83 -16.25
N MET A 80 10.31 -18.02 -16.48
CA MET A 80 11.04 -17.26 -17.50
C MET A 80 10.51 -17.56 -18.90
N SER A 81 10.27 -18.83 -19.26
CA SER A 81 9.68 -19.17 -20.57
C SER A 81 8.30 -18.56 -20.76
N ARG A 82 7.46 -18.54 -19.72
CA ARG A 82 6.14 -17.89 -19.78
C ARG A 82 6.24 -16.37 -19.95
N LEU A 83 7.27 -15.70 -19.42
CA LEU A 83 7.49 -14.29 -19.71
C LEU A 83 7.78 -14.05 -21.21
N TYR A 84 8.58 -14.91 -21.86
CA TYR A 84 8.78 -14.84 -23.32
C TYR A 84 7.47 -15.09 -24.09
N GLU A 85 6.79 -16.20 -23.78
CA GLU A 85 5.68 -16.72 -24.58
C GLU A 85 4.35 -15.99 -24.34
N GLU A 86 4.10 -15.55 -23.10
CA GLU A 86 2.79 -15.00 -22.71
C GLU A 86 2.80 -13.48 -22.49
N VAL A 87 3.95 -12.86 -22.25
CA VAL A 87 4.06 -11.43 -21.87
C VAL A 87 4.81 -10.62 -22.92
N LEU A 88 6.04 -11.00 -23.28
CA LEU A 88 6.94 -10.19 -24.12
C LEU A 88 6.29 -9.79 -25.44
N GLU A 89 5.62 -10.73 -26.13
CA GLU A 89 4.92 -10.47 -27.40
C GLU A 89 3.78 -9.43 -27.30
N LYS A 90 3.26 -9.21 -26.09
CA LYS A 90 2.15 -8.28 -25.83
C LYS A 90 2.61 -6.90 -25.38
N THR A 91 3.90 -6.73 -25.06
CA THR A 91 4.43 -5.46 -24.58
C THR A 91 4.35 -4.39 -25.68
N GLU A 92 3.86 -3.20 -25.33
CA GLU A 92 3.54 -2.13 -26.30
C GLU A 92 4.68 -1.11 -26.43
N ILE A 93 5.50 -0.94 -25.39
CA ILE A 93 6.58 0.06 -25.33
C ILE A 93 7.84 -0.52 -24.72
N SER A 94 8.99 0.10 -24.98
CA SER A 94 10.22 -0.17 -24.25
C SER A 94 10.18 0.40 -22.83
N ILE A 95 10.99 -0.15 -21.92
CA ILE A 95 11.18 0.42 -20.57
C ILE A 95 11.61 1.90 -20.69
N PRO A 96 10.90 2.84 -20.04
CA PRO A 96 11.29 4.25 -20.05
C PRO A 96 12.71 4.46 -19.52
N LYS A 97 13.44 5.39 -20.15
CA LYS A 97 14.85 5.67 -19.82
C LYS A 97 15.04 6.62 -18.63
N ASP A 98 13.98 7.32 -18.24
CA ASP A 98 13.98 8.31 -17.17
C ASP A 98 12.71 8.18 -16.32
N GLU A 99 12.74 8.75 -15.11
CA GLU A 99 11.67 8.72 -14.12
C GLU A 99 10.95 10.09 -13.98
N LYS A 100 11.13 11.03 -14.92
CA LYS A 100 10.60 12.41 -14.77
C LYS A 100 9.09 12.48 -14.61
N ARG A 101 8.37 11.48 -15.13
CA ARG A 101 6.91 11.36 -14.98
C ARG A 101 6.48 11.19 -13.52
N LEU A 102 7.38 10.70 -12.67
CA LEU A 102 7.10 10.50 -11.24
C LEU A 102 7.26 11.79 -10.43
N GLU A 103 7.94 12.82 -10.96
CA GLU A 103 8.15 14.08 -10.25
C GLU A 103 6.80 14.71 -9.87
N CYS A 104 6.68 15.08 -8.60
CA CYS A 104 5.48 15.65 -8.02
C CYS A 104 5.82 16.64 -6.91
N ASP A 105 4.87 16.93 -6.02
CA ASP A 105 5.06 17.82 -4.89
C ASP A 105 4.33 17.31 -3.64
N LEU A 106 4.75 17.80 -2.47
CA LEU A 106 4.04 17.68 -1.21
C LEU A 106 3.82 19.10 -0.67
N CYS A 107 2.56 19.54 -0.68
CA CYS A 107 2.17 20.92 -0.33
C CYS A 107 2.99 21.98 -1.11
N GLY A 108 3.22 21.76 -2.41
CA GLY A 108 4.00 22.67 -3.27
C GLY A 108 5.52 22.50 -3.20
N LEU A 109 6.04 21.69 -2.28
CA LEU A 109 7.47 21.38 -2.20
C LEU A 109 7.83 20.21 -3.14
N PRO A 110 8.86 20.32 -3.99
CA PRO A 110 9.18 19.29 -4.98
C PRO A 110 9.55 17.93 -4.38
N LEU A 111 9.11 16.85 -5.04
CA LEU A 111 9.51 15.47 -4.79
C LEU A 111 9.97 14.81 -6.09
N GLU A 112 11.07 14.06 -6.03
CA GLU A 112 11.60 13.29 -7.17
C GLU A 112 10.68 12.15 -7.62
N ASN A 113 9.84 11.65 -6.72
CA ASN A 113 8.81 10.64 -6.96
C ASN A 113 7.77 10.69 -5.83
N PRO A 114 6.57 10.08 -5.96
CA PRO A 114 5.51 10.25 -4.97
C PRO A 114 5.70 9.43 -3.68
N PHE A 115 6.78 8.66 -3.53
CA PHE A 115 6.90 7.67 -2.47
C PHE A 115 7.77 8.16 -1.31
N LEU A 116 7.19 8.19 -0.11
CA LEU A 116 7.86 8.46 1.14
C LEU A 116 7.74 7.26 2.08
N LEU A 117 8.71 7.10 2.98
CA LEU A 117 8.49 6.26 4.16
C LEU A 117 7.41 6.90 5.04
N SER A 118 6.51 6.11 5.64
CA SER A 118 5.57 6.63 6.65
C SER A 118 6.20 6.64 8.04
N SER A 119 5.82 7.63 8.85
CA SER A 119 6.16 7.69 10.29
C SER A 119 5.79 6.40 10.99
N SER A 120 6.82 5.64 11.35
CA SER A 120 6.77 4.30 11.94
C SER A 120 8.19 3.81 12.24
N VAL A 121 8.32 2.54 12.64
CA VAL A 121 9.62 1.89 12.83
C VAL A 121 10.54 1.97 11.61
N VAL A 122 10.02 2.13 10.38
CA VAL A 122 10.87 2.14 9.17
C VAL A 122 11.63 3.46 8.96
N ALA A 123 11.39 4.48 9.78
CA ALA A 123 12.00 5.81 9.66
C ALA A 123 12.33 6.42 11.03
N SER A 124 13.04 5.69 11.89
CA SER A 124 13.33 6.12 13.28
C SER A 124 14.78 6.52 13.55
N THR A 125 15.72 6.16 12.68
CA THR A 125 17.15 6.45 12.88
C THR A 125 17.77 7.07 11.64
N TYR A 126 18.94 7.70 11.81
CA TYR A 126 19.74 8.21 10.70
C TYR A 126 20.05 7.10 9.68
N ASP A 127 20.55 5.93 10.12
CA ASP A 127 20.96 4.85 9.21
C ASP A 127 19.78 4.29 8.40
N MET A 128 18.59 4.24 9.02
CA MET A 128 17.37 3.80 8.35
C MET A 128 16.95 4.77 7.25
N CYS A 129 16.92 6.07 7.55
CA CYS A 129 16.56 7.09 6.57
C CYS A 129 17.61 7.21 5.45
N ALA A 130 18.90 7.22 5.80
CA ALA A 130 20.00 7.28 4.83
C ALA A 130 19.93 6.12 3.84
N ARG A 131 19.78 4.87 4.32
CA ARG A 131 19.64 3.70 3.44
C ARG A 131 18.40 3.76 2.54
N ALA A 132 17.30 4.35 3.01
CA ALA A 132 16.12 4.55 2.19
C ALA A 132 16.36 5.61 1.10
N PHE A 133 17.04 6.70 1.46
CA PHE A 133 17.42 7.75 0.51
C PHE A 133 18.36 7.24 -0.57
N GLU A 134 19.37 6.45 -0.19
CA GLU A 134 20.27 5.76 -1.11
C GLU A 134 19.54 4.77 -2.03
N ALA A 135 18.51 4.08 -1.52
CA ALA A 135 17.68 3.20 -2.32
C ALA A 135 16.77 3.93 -3.32
N GLY A 136 16.58 5.25 -3.17
CA GLY A 136 15.79 6.07 -4.10
C GLY A 136 14.39 6.44 -3.63
N TRP A 137 14.12 6.39 -2.32
CA TRP A 137 12.93 7.02 -1.74
C TRP A 137 13.05 8.54 -1.84
N ALA A 138 11.95 9.24 -2.16
CA ALA A 138 11.95 10.71 -2.27
C ALA A 138 12.15 11.39 -0.91
N GLY A 139 11.69 10.74 0.15
CA GLY A 139 11.79 11.25 1.51
C GLY A 139 11.31 10.26 2.55
N ALA A 140 11.34 10.73 3.80
CA ALA A 140 10.87 9.97 4.94
C ALA A 140 9.98 10.86 5.81
N CYS A 141 8.80 10.35 6.14
CA CYS A 141 8.06 10.81 7.30
C CYS A 141 8.67 10.16 8.54
N PHE A 142 9.41 10.96 9.31
CA PHE A 142 10.19 10.47 10.44
C PHE A 142 9.29 10.00 11.58
N LYS A 143 9.73 9.01 12.37
CA LYS A 143 8.99 8.48 13.53
C LYS A 143 8.52 9.61 14.44
N THR A 144 7.26 9.55 14.89
CA THR A 144 6.64 10.63 15.67
C THR A 144 7.45 11.03 16.91
N ILE A 145 7.88 12.28 16.93
CA ILE A 145 8.69 12.90 18.00
C ILE A 145 7.75 13.48 19.07
N CYS A 146 8.10 13.26 20.33
CA CYS A 146 7.43 13.84 21.50
C CYS A 146 8.43 14.09 22.63
N SER A 147 8.05 14.87 23.64
CA SER A 147 8.90 15.11 24.81
C SER A 147 8.75 14.05 25.92
N LEU A 148 7.90 13.05 25.71
CA LEU A 148 7.66 11.97 26.67
C LEU A 148 8.82 10.95 26.69
N ASP A 149 9.10 10.40 27.86
CA ASP A 149 10.01 9.27 28.03
C ASP A 149 9.27 7.96 27.68
N ILE A 150 9.53 7.42 26.50
CA ILE A 150 8.79 6.30 25.92
C ILE A 150 9.41 4.95 26.33
N HIS A 151 8.61 4.07 26.93
CA HIS A 151 9.00 2.72 27.33
C HIS A 151 8.17 1.66 26.62
N GLU A 152 8.73 1.07 25.58
CA GLU A 152 8.01 0.11 24.72
C GLU A 152 7.72 -1.24 25.39
N ALA A 153 6.57 -1.80 25.04
CA ALA A 153 6.25 -3.18 25.37
C ALA A 153 7.02 -4.16 24.46
N SER A 154 7.23 -5.39 24.95
CA SER A 154 7.82 -6.48 24.16
C SER A 154 7.21 -7.85 24.51
N PRO A 155 6.80 -8.66 23.52
CA PRO A 155 6.74 -8.33 22.08
C PRO A 155 5.68 -7.27 21.76
N ARG A 156 5.79 -6.63 20.58
CA ARG A 156 4.87 -5.55 20.16
C ARG A 156 4.28 -5.68 18.75
N PHE A 157 4.49 -6.81 18.10
CA PHE A 157 3.95 -7.10 16.77
C PHE A 157 3.26 -8.46 16.71
N SER A 158 2.13 -8.52 16.01
CA SER A 158 1.46 -9.76 15.58
C SER A 158 0.98 -9.60 14.14
N ALA A 159 0.62 -10.70 13.49
CA ALA A 159 0.17 -10.68 12.11
C ALA A 159 -0.97 -11.66 11.89
N VAL A 160 -1.80 -11.36 10.90
CA VAL A 160 -2.69 -12.33 10.25
C VAL A 160 -1.95 -12.85 9.03
N THR A 161 -1.78 -14.15 8.91
CA THR A 161 -1.09 -14.80 7.79
C THR A 161 -2.05 -15.65 6.97
N GLY A 162 -1.76 -15.79 5.67
CA GLY A 162 -2.42 -16.75 4.80
C GLY A 162 -1.83 -18.16 4.96
N ASP A 163 -2.48 -19.14 4.34
CA ASP A 163 -2.12 -20.57 4.42
C ASP A 163 -0.69 -20.88 3.89
N ASN A 164 -0.15 -19.99 3.08
CA ASN A 164 1.21 -20.04 2.51
C ASN A 164 2.26 -19.30 3.36
N GLY A 165 1.86 -18.73 4.51
CA GLY A 165 2.72 -17.92 5.37
C GLY A 165 2.90 -16.46 4.92
N THR A 166 2.21 -16.00 3.87
CA THR A 166 2.25 -14.57 3.50
C THR A 166 1.49 -13.74 4.53
N LEU A 167 2.06 -12.61 4.91
CA LEU A 167 1.40 -11.63 5.76
C LEU A 167 0.21 -11.01 5.02
N ILE A 168 -0.99 -11.09 5.61
CA ILE A 168 -2.23 -10.47 5.10
C ILE A 168 -2.42 -9.11 5.78
N GLY A 169 -2.19 -9.05 7.09
CA GLY A 169 -2.18 -7.80 7.83
C GLY A 169 -1.36 -7.91 9.09
N PHE A 170 -1.03 -6.74 9.63
CA PHE A 170 -0.03 -6.57 10.67
C PHE A 170 -0.59 -5.70 11.78
N LYS A 171 -0.52 -6.16 13.02
CA LYS A 171 -0.92 -5.40 14.20
C LYS A 171 0.31 -4.99 15.00
N ASN A 172 0.34 -3.74 15.43
CA ASN A 172 1.33 -3.23 16.37
C ASN A 172 0.68 -2.63 17.62
N ILE A 173 1.41 -2.66 18.73
CA ILE A 173 1.13 -1.88 19.94
C ILE A 173 2.30 -0.90 20.24
N GLU A 174 3.04 -0.52 19.19
CA GLU A 174 4.19 0.38 19.30
C GLU A 174 3.72 1.81 19.58
N GLN A 175 4.48 2.55 20.39
CA GLN A 175 4.24 3.94 20.75
C GLN A 175 5.01 4.89 19.82
N LEU A 176 5.52 6.00 20.36
CA LEU A 176 6.16 7.11 19.65
C LEU A 176 7.68 6.84 19.50
N SER A 177 8.47 7.84 19.14
CA SER A 177 9.94 7.72 19.11
C SER A 177 10.47 7.48 20.54
N ASP A 178 11.42 6.55 20.67
CA ASP A 178 12.18 6.27 21.89
C ASP A 178 13.48 7.10 21.97
N HIS A 179 13.74 7.96 20.99
CA HIS A 179 14.81 8.96 21.03
C HIS A 179 14.31 10.27 21.62
N SER A 180 15.19 10.96 22.35
CA SER A 180 14.92 12.32 22.82
C SER A 180 14.75 13.29 21.64
N VAL A 181 14.07 14.41 21.89
CA VAL A 181 13.92 15.48 20.90
C VAL A 181 15.29 15.94 20.37
N ALA A 182 16.29 16.11 21.25
CA ALA A 182 17.63 16.53 20.87
C ALA A 182 18.35 15.54 19.94
N GLU A 183 18.21 14.23 20.19
CA GLU A 183 18.78 13.19 19.32
C GLU A 183 18.11 13.19 17.94
N ASN A 184 16.78 13.36 17.89
CA ASN A 184 16.06 13.47 16.63
C ASN A 184 16.49 14.71 15.82
N MET A 185 16.73 15.84 16.49
CA MET A 185 17.23 17.05 15.83
C MET A 185 18.65 16.89 15.28
N GLU A 186 19.53 16.17 15.99
CA GLU A 186 20.86 15.81 15.47
C GLU A 186 20.75 14.93 14.21
N ILE A 187 19.82 13.96 14.20
CA ILE A 187 19.55 13.13 13.03
C ILE A 187 19.12 14.00 11.84
N PHE A 188 18.21 14.96 12.02
CA PHE A 188 17.76 15.85 10.94
C PHE A 188 18.91 16.67 10.36
N ARG A 189 19.70 17.31 11.21
CA ARG A 189 20.86 18.09 10.77
C ARG A 189 21.86 17.25 9.97
N ARG A 190 22.10 16.01 10.38
CA ARG A 190 22.97 15.07 9.64
C ARG A 190 22.36 14.65 8.31
N LEU A 191 21.08 14.26 8.30
CA LEU A 191 20.38 13.87 7.08
C LEU A 191 20.35 15.01 6.05
N LYS A 192 20.01 16.24 6.44
CA LYS A 192 20.00 17.39 5.52
C LYS A 192 21.39 17.80 5.04
N LYS A 193 22.42 17.61 5.86
CA LYS A 193 23.81 17.86 5.46
C LYS A 193 24.26 16.89 4.37
N GLU A 194 23.91 15.61 4.50
CA GLU A 194 24.41 14.54 3.62
C GLU A 194 23.49 14.25 2.43
N TYR A 195 22.18 14.50 2.60
CA TYR A 195 21.13 14.27 1.62
C TYR A 195 20.25 15.53 1.45
N PRO A 196 20.82 16.68 1.01
CA PRO A 196 20.11 17.96 0.98
C PRO A 196 18.87 17.97 0.06
N SER A 197 18.83 17.11 -0.95
CA SER A 197 17.70 17.00 -1.88
C SER A 197 16.56 16.10 -1.38
N LYS A 198 16.76 15.36 -0.29
CA LYS A 198 15.76 14.43 0.24
C LYS A 198 14.82 15.14 1.20
N PHE A 199 13.56 14.71 1.15
CA PHE A 199 12.47 15.31 1.91
C PHE A 199 12.37 14.72 3.32
N ILE A 200 12.34 15.57 4.33
CA ILE A 200 12.09 15.20 5.73
C ILE A 200 10.73 15.75 6.16
N LEU A 201 9.76 14.86 6.31
CA LEU A 201 8.46 15.17 6.92
C LEU A 201 8.53 14.81 8.41
N ALA A 202 8.63 15.80 9.29
CA ALA A 202 8.77 15.57 10.72
C ALA A 202 7.42 15.25 11.36
N SER A 203 7.19 13.99 11.73
CA SER A 203 5.99 13.63 12.49
C SER A 203 6.17 14.04 13.96
N ILE A 204 5.20 14.75 14.53
CA ILE A 204 5.26 15.19 15.94
C ILE A 204 3.95 14.90 16.68
N MET A 205 4.04 14.82 18.01
CA MET A 205 2.91 14.76 18.93
C MET A 205 3.22 15.56 20.20
N GLY A 206 2.47 16.63 20.43
CA GLY A 206 2.47 17.40 21.68
C GLY A 206 1.24 17.11 22.55
N LYS A 207 1.32 17.47 23.84
CA LYS A 207 0.22 17.33 24.80
C LYS A 207 -0.73 18.55 24.84
N ASP A 208 -0.22 19.72 24.49
CA ASP A 208 -0.92 21.01 24.51
C ASP A 208 -0.39 21.94 23.40
N GLU A 209 -1.04 23.08 23.16
CA GLU A 209 -0.68 23.99 22.08
C GLU A 209 0.77 24.49 22.13
N GLU A 210 1.30 24.73 23.35
CA GLU A 210 2.67 25.19 23.53
C GLU A 210 3.64 24.12 23.04
N GLU A 211 3.48 22.87 23.49
CA GLU A 211 4.34 21.78 23.06
C GLU A 211 4.21 21.47 21.57
N TRP A 212 3.00 21.53 20.99
CA TRP A 212 2.81 21.38 19.55
C TRP A 212 3.58 22.44 18.75
N GLY A 213 3.52 23.71 19.19
CA GLY A 213 4.26 24.81 18.56
C GLY A 213 5.77 24.68 18.72
N GLU A 214 6.25 24.36 19.93
CA GLU A 214 7.68 24.20 20.23
C GLU A 214 8.31 23.04 19.46
N LEU A 215 7.66 21.88 19.39
CA LEU A 215 8.14 20.73 18.64
C LEU A 215 8.18 21.03 17.14
N ALA A 216 7.13 21.68 16.59
CA ALA A 216 7.11 22.09 15.19
C ALA A 216 8.26 23.05 14.87
N LYS A 217 8.46 24.06 15.71
CA LYS A 217 9.55 25.04 15.53
C LYS A 217 10.93 24.40 15.61
N GLN A 218 11.16 23.52 16.58
CA GLN A 218 12.43 22.79 16.70
C GLN A 218 12.70 21.93 15.46
N CYS A 219 11.69 21.24 14.93
CA CYS A 219 11.83 20.45 13.72
C CYS A 219 12.21 21.32 12.50
N GLU A 220 11.51 22.44 12.31
CA GLU A 220 11.82 23.42 11.25
C GLU A 220 13.26 23.94 11.37
N ASP A 221 13.65 24.40 12.56
CA ASP A 221 14.98 25.00 12.80
C ASP A 221 16.14 24.01 12.58
N ASN A 222 15.86 22.69 12.62
CA ASN A 222 16.84 21.64 12.40
C ASN A 222 16.75 20.97 11.01
N GLY A 223 15.91 21.52 10.12
CA GLY A 223 15.91 21.17 8.70
C GLY A 223 14.79 20.22 8.26
N ALA A 224 13.71 20.10 9.01
CA ALA A 224 12.48 19.50 8.48
C ALA A 224 11.96 20.34 7.30
N ASP A 225 11.51 19.67 6.24
CA ASP A 225 10.94 20.33 5.06
C ASP A 225 9.43 20.58 5.23
N ALA A 226 8.76 19.75 6.04
CA ALA A 226 7.36 19.92 6.45
C ALA A 226 7.11 19.21 7.79
N ILE A 227 5.97 19.50 8.42
CA ILE A 227 5.51 18.87 9.67
C ILE A 227 4.30 17.97 9.41
N GLU A 228 4.25 16.81 10.06
CA GLU A 228 3.05 15.95 10.12
C GLU A 228 2.55 15.84 11.56
N LEU A 229 1.36 16.37 11.84
CA LEU A 229 0.73 16.30 13.16
C LEU A 229 0.05 14.95 13.34
N ASN A 230 0.59 14.12 14.22
CA ASN A 230 0.00 12.81 14.49
C ASN A 230 -1.15 12.92 15.50
N PHE A 231 -2.39 13.06 15.03
CA PHE A 231 -3.59 13.05 15.89
C PHE A 231 -4.13 11.65 16.17
N SER A 232 -3.33 10.61 15.89
CA SER A 232 -3.88 9.31 15.54
C SER A 232 -3.21 8.12 16.22
N CYS A 233 -2.26 8.32 17.14
CA CYS A 233 -1.62 7.22 17.85
C CYS A 233 -2.64 6.44 18.70
N PRO A 234 -2.97 5.18 18.37
CA PRO A 234 -4.02 4.44 19.07
C PRO A 234 -3.56 3.87 20.42
N ASN A 235 -2.25 3.88 20.68
CA ASN A 235 -1.61 3.23 21.82
C ASN A 235 -1.26 4.22 22.95
N MET A 236 -1.57 5.51 22.78
CA MET A 236 -1.45 6.53 23.83
C MET A 236 -2.79 6.70 24.52
N GLN A 237 -2.87 6.34 25.81
CA GLN A 237 -4.09 6.43 26.64
C GLN A 237 -4.00 7.46 27.77
N GLU A 238 -2.88 8.18 27.92
CA GLU A 238 -2.77 9.22 28.93
C GLU A 238 -3.55 10.47 28.50
N GLY A 239 -4.65 10.73 29.21
CA GLY A 239 -5.25 12.06 29.43
C GLY A 239 -5.35 13.00 28.22
N GLY A 240 -6.01 12.59 27.14
CA GLY A 240 -6.35 13.50 26.04
C GLY A 240 -5.33 13.58 24.90
N MET A 241 -4.46 12.58 24.73
CA MET A 241 -3.53 12.44 23.61
C MET A 241 -3.95 11.32 22.63
N GLY A 242 -3.31 11.26 21.45
CA GLY A 242 -3.47 10.13 20.53
C GLY A 242 -4.75 10.12 19.69
N SER A 243 -5.21 8.93 19.28
CA SER A 243 -6.34 8.74 18.37
C SER A 243 -7.66 9.32 18.86
N ASP A 244 -7.78 9.61 20.15
CA ASP A 244 -8.97 10.20 20.74
C ASP A 244 -9.03 11.71 20.45
N ILE A 245 -7.88 12.40 20.28
CA ILE A 245 -7.83 13.76 19.72
C ILE A 245 -8.35 13.76 18.29
N GLY A 246 -7.86 12.85 17.44
CA GLY A 246 -8.21 12.80 16.02
C GLY A 246 -9.68 12.51 15.73
N GLN A 247 -10.46 12.11 16.74
CA GLN A 247 -11.91 11.90 16.67
C GLN A 247 -12.71 13.16 17.06
N VAL A 248 -12.06 14.21 17.58
CA VAL A 248 -12.68 15.45 18.05
C VAL A 248 -12.21 16.61 17.17
N PRO A 249 -13.01 17.03 16.16
CA PRO A 249 -12.65 18.08 15.21
C PRO A 249 -12.15 19.36 15.86
N GLU A 250 -12.74 19.79 16.97
CA GLU A 250 -12.35 21.01 17.69
C GLU A 250 -10.91 20.95 18.20
N LEU A 251 -10.45 19.78 18.66
CA LEU A 251 -9.07 19.57 19.10
C LEU A 251 -8.12 19.51 17.91
N VAL A 252 -8.54 18.87 16.81
CA VAL A 252 -7.77 18.86 15.54
C VAL A 252 -7.53 20.28 15.05
N GLU A 253 -8.57 21.13 14.99
CA GLU A 253 -8.43 22.54 14.61
C GLU A 253 -7.48 23.29 15.54
N ARG A 254 -7.67 23.14 16.86
CA ARG A 254 -6.92 23.85 17.89
C ARG A 254 -5.42 23.55 17.81
N PHE A 255 -5.03 22.28 17.79
CA PHE A 255 -3.62 21.88 17.77
C PHE A 255 -2.97 22.09 16.40
N THR A 256 -3.74 21.95 15.32
CA THR A 256 -3.24 22.33 13.99
C THR A 256 -2.89 23.81 13.95
N ARG A 257 -3.78 24.68 14.44
CA ARG A 257 -3.54 26.12 14.52
C ARG A 257 -2.31 26.48 15.34
N ALA A 258 -2.08 25.76 16.44
CA ALA A 258 -0.90 25.98 17.29
C ALA A 258 0.40 25.69 16.53
N ALA A 259 0.50 24.53 15.87
CA ALA A 259 1.68 24.17 15.08
C ALA A 259 1.89 25.10 13.88
N VAL A 260 0.83 25.37 13.11
CA VAL A 260 0.87 26.27 11.94
C VAL A 260 1.33 27.67 12.32
N SER A 261 0.90 28.19 13.48
CA SER A 261 1.31 29.52 13.94
C SER A 261 2.78 29.61 14.35
N ALA A 262 3.45 28.47 14.56
CA ALA A 262 4.82 28.40 15.03
C ALA A 262 5.86 28.23 13.91
N VAL A 263 5.45 27.83 12.70
CA VAL A 263 6.37 27.52 11.59
C VAL A 263 5.99 28.22 10.30
N SER A 264 6.95 28.27 9.36
CA SER A 264 6.76 28.77 8.01
C SER A 264 6.75 27.66 6.94
N ILE A 265 7.23 26.46 7.30
CA ILE A 265 7.15 25.25 6.47
C ILE A 265 5.73 24.64 6.49
N PRO A 266 5.34 23.88 5.46
CA PRO A 266 4.01 23.28 5.38
C PRO A 266 3.69 22.34 6.55
N VAL A 267 2.41 22.30 6.95
CA VAL A 267 1.91 21.44 8.03
C VAL A 267 0.78 20.54 7.53
N LEU A 268 0.92 19.24 7.76
CA LEU A 268 -0.08 18.23 7.44
C LEU A 268 -0.70 17.67 8.71
N SER A 269 -1.98 17.34 8.68
CA SER A 269 -2.66 16.63 9.77
C SER A 269 -2.87 15.15 9.43
N LYS A 270 -2.31 14.23 10.23
CA LYS A 270 -2.49 12.78 10.04
C LYS A 270 -3.70 12.25 10.79
N LEU A 271 -4.68 11.79 10.02
CA LEU A 271 -6.01 11.46 10.52
C LEU A 271 -6.21 9.96 10.76
N THR A 272 -7.06 9.68 11.74
CA THR A 272 -7.36 8.32 12.22
C THR A 272 -8.53 7.75 11.42
N PRO A 273 -8.46 6.49 10.96
CA PRO A 273 -9.59 5.83 10.31
C PRO A 273 -10.64 5.32 11.32
N ASN A 274 -10.42 5.51 12.62
CA ASN A 274 -11.29 5.00 13.69
C ASN A 274 -12.50 5.94 13.90
N VAL A 275 -13.16 6.31 12.80
CA VAL A 275 -14.28 7.24 12.72
C VAL A 275 -15.27 6.77 11.65
N ALA A 276 -16.53 7.20 11.74
CA ALA A 276 -17.51 6.92 10.67
C ALA A 276 -17.19 7.70 9.38
N ARG A 277 -16.82 8.98 9.53
CA ARG A 277 -16.42 9.89 8.46
C ARG A 277 -15.17 10.64 8.88
N MET A 278 -14.23 10.82 7.96
CA MET A 278 -12.97 11.53 8.17
C MET A 278 -13.09 13.03 7.83
N SER A 279 -14.02 13.39 6.94
CA SER A 279 -14.22 14.79 6.50
C SER A 279 -14.31 15.81 7.64
N PRO A 280 -15.08 15.59 8.73
CA PRO A 280 -15.16 16.58 9.80
C PRO A 280 -13.80 16.92 10.44
N ALA A 281 -12.92 15.94 10.63
CA ALA A 281 -11.59 16.16 11.17
C ALA A 281 -10.66 16.83 10.14
N ALA A 282 -10.78 16.45 8.86
CA ALA A 282 -10.01 17.07 7.79
C ALA A 282 -10.37 18.55 7.57
N GLU A 283 -11.66 18.88 7.56
CA GLU A 283 -12.17 20.25 7.47
C GLU A 283 -11.68 21.10 8.66
N ALA A 284 -11.68 20.52 9.86
CA ALA A 284 -11.17 21.18 11.04
C ALA A 284 -9.66 21.42 10.99
N ALA A 285 -8.87 20.47 10.47
CA ALA A 285 -7.45 20.66 10.22
C ALA A 285 -7.20 21.84 9.25
N VAL A 286 -7.93 21.89 8.13
CA VAL A 286 -7.81 22.99 7.16
C VAL A 286 -8.22 24.32 7.77
N LYS A 287 -9.29 24.36 8.58
CA LYS A 287 -9.67 25.57 9.33
C LYS A 287 -8.60 25.99 10.35
N GLY A 288 -7.86 25.04 10.89
CA GLY A 288 -6.67 25.26 11.71
C GLY A 288 -5.48 25.82 10.93
N GLY A 289 -5.48 25.68 9.59
CA GLY A 289 -4.45 26.19 8.69
C GLY A 289 -3.55 25.10 8.10
N ALA A 290 -3.91 23.82 8.18
CA ALA A 290 -3.13 22.76 7.54
C ALA A 290 -3.05 22.95 6.02
N ASP A 291 -1.86 22.77 5.46
CA ASP A 291 -1.59 22.78 4.02
C ASP A 291 -1.94 21.44 3.35
N GLY A 292 -2.02 20.37 4.15
CA GLY A 292 -2.32 19.03 3.66
C GLY A 292 -2.91 18.10 4.71
N ILE A 293 -3.40 16.96 4.24
CA ILE A 293 -3.95 15.88 5.06
C ILE A 293 -3.15 14.61 4.77
N ALA A 294 -2.74 13.90 5.83
CA ALA A 294 -2.16 12.57 5.71
C ALA A 294 -3.20 11.53 6.14
N ALA A 295 -3.52 10.56 5.26
CA ALA A 295 -4.59 9.60 5.51
C ALA A 295 -4.23 8.22 4.94
N ILE A 296 -4.37 7.11 5.67
CA ILE A 296 -4.90 6.95 7.03
C ILE A 296 -3.85 6.44 8.02
N ASN A 297 -4.04 6.68 9.31
CA ASN A 297 -3.34 5.92 10.35
C ASN A 297 -3.89 4.46 10.43
N THR A 298 -3.42 3.69 11.41
CA THR A 298 -3.82 2.30 11.64
C THR A 298 -5.24 2.15 12.20
N ILE A 299 -5.84 0.99 11.96
CA ILE A 299 -7.21 0.66 12.41
C ILE A 299 -7.15 -0.13 13.73
N LYS A 300 -7.90 0.27 14.74
CA LYS A 300 -7.97 -0.44 16.03
C LYS A 300 -8.44 -1.89 15.82
N SER A 301 -7.68 -2.86 16.34
CA SER A 301 -7.91 -4.29 16.07
C SER A 301 -7.42 -5.23 17.18
N ILE A 302 -7.91 -6.47 17.09
CA ILE A 302 -7.35 -7.67 17.72
C ILE A 302 -7.14 -8.69 16.59
N THR A 303 -5.96 -9.29 16.49
CA THR A 303 -5.62 -10.22 15.39
C THR A 303 -5.91 -11.69 15.70
N GLY A 304 -5.97 -12.05 16.97
CA GLY A 304 -6.15 -13.44 17.41
C GLY A 304 -6.37 -13.52 18.90
N VAL A 305 -6.99 -14.61 19.34
CA VAL A 305 -7.15 -14.98 20.74
C VAL A 305 -6.62 -16.39 20.92
N ASN A 306 -5.65 -16.55 21.82
CA ASN A 306 -5.10 -17.87 22.10
C ASN A 306 -6.15 -18.72 22.83
N PRO A 307 -6.55 -19.89 22.30
CA PRO A 307 -7.65 -20.68 22.86
C PRO A 307 -7.30 -21.40 24.18
N TYR A 308 -6.02 -21.43 24.57
CA TYR A 308 -5.56 -22.07 25.80
C TYR A 308 -5.34 -21.09 26.94
N THR A 309 -4.95 -19.85 26.63
CA THR A 309 -4.72 -18.80 27.62
C THR A 309 -5.84 -17.76 27.68
N TYR A 310 -6.69 -17.71 26.64
CA TYR A 310 -7.71 -16.69 26.41
C TYR A 310 -7.18 -15.25 26.33
N VAL A 311 -5.86 -15.10 26.16
CA VAL A 311 -5.20 -13.81 25.96
C VAL A 311 -5.12 -13.53 24.47
N SER A 312 -5.41 -12.29 24.06
CA SER A 312 -5.31 -11.89 22.67
C SER A 312 -3.85 -11.67 22.25
N ASP A 313 -3.55 -11.84 20.97
CA ASP A 313 -2.27 -11.36 20.45
C ASP A 313 -2.29 -9.83 20.42
N ILE A 314 -1.28 -9.13 20.93
CA ILE A 314 0.02 -9.61 21.40
C ILE A 314 -0.02 -9.72 22.93
N ALA A 315 0.43 -10.86 23.46
CA ALA A 315 0.47 -11.10 24.90
C ALA A 315 1.78 -10.61 25.53
N VAL A 316 1.67 -9.69 26.48
CA VAL A 316 2.76 -9.17 27.32
C VAL A 316 2.42 -9.46 28.77
N LYS A 317 3.19 -10.34 29.42
CA LYS A 317 2.97 -10.77 30.81
C LYS A 317 1.51 -11.19 31.11
N GLY A 318 0.87 -11.91 30.18
CA GLY A 318 -0.50 -12.41 30.34
C GLY A 318 -1.62 -11.40 30.01
N MET A 319 -1.26 -10.19 29.57
CA MET A 319 -2.21 -9.15 29.15
C MET A 319 -2.01 -8.82 27.67
N SER A 320 -3.02 -8.22 27.05
CA SER A 320 -2.98 -7.78 25.66
C SER A 320 -3.75 -6.47 25.50
N ALA A 321 -3.39 -5.67 24.51
CA ALA A 321 -4.09 -4.43 24.18
C ALA A 321 -4.71 -4.48 22.78
N ILE A 322 -5.75 -3.69 22.57
CA ILE A 322 -6.18 -3.29 21.22
C ILE A 322 -5.02 -2.51 20.59
N GLY A 323 -4.68 -2.81 19.34
CA GLY A 323 -3.56 -2.18 18.65
C GLY A 323 -3.89 -1.80 17.22
N GLY A 324 -2.94 -1.14 16.56
CA GLY A 324 -3.09 -0.63 15.21
C GLY A 324 -2.88 -1.69 14.12
N TYR A 325 -3.89 -1.95 13.30
CA TYR A 325 -3.86 -2.82 12.13
C TYR A 325 -3.40 -2.07 10.88
N SER A 326 -2.55 -2.73 10.10
CA SER A 326 -1.89 -2.22 8.89
C SER A 326 -1.66 -3.37 7.89
N GLY A 327 -1.01 -3.08 6.76
CA GLY A 327 -0.77 -4.04 5.68
C GLY A 327 -1.89 -4.04 4.62
N ASN A 328 -1.76 -4.92 3.62
CA ASN A 328 -2.65 -4.95 2.45
C ASN A 328 -4.13 -5.07 2.81
N ALA A 329 -4.46 -5.78 3.89
CA ALA A 329 -5.84 -5.92 4.38
C ALA A 329 -6.54 -4.58 4.71
N VAL A 330 -5.78 -3.52 4.97
CA VAL A 330 -6.32 -2.18 5.27
C VAL A 330 -6.63 -1.38 4.00
N LYS A 331 -6.05 -1.73 2.84
CA LYS A 331 -6.17 -0.97 1.59
C LYS A 331 -7.61 -0.61 1.20
N PRO A 332 -8.60 -1.53 1.23
CA PRO A 332 -9.96 -1.18 0.84
C PRO A 332 -10.59 -0.08 1.72
N ILE A 333 -10.22 -0.05 3.01
CA ILE A 333 -10.70 0.96 3.96
C ILE A 333 -9.97 2.29 3.74
N ALA A 334 -8.66 2.24 3.49
CA ALA A 334 -7.87 3.42 3.15
C ALA A 334 -8.40 4.09 1.87
N LEU A 335 -8.60 3.35 0.78
CA LEU A 335 -9.14 3.87 -0.48
C LEU A 335 -10.50 4.53 -0.30
N ARG A 336 -11.38 3.96 0.54
CA ARG A 336 -12.68 4.58 0.88
C ARG A 336 -12.49 5.96 1.51
N PHE A 337 -11.55 6.11 2.45
CA PHE A 337 -11.30 7.41 3.09
C PHE A 337 -10.62 8.40 2.14
N ILE A 338 -9.71 7.93 1.27
CA ILE A 338 -9.10 8.80 0.25
C ILE A 338 -10.14 9.31 -0.72
N ALA A 339 -11.08 8.46 -1.18
CA ALA A 339 -12.20 8.89 -2.00
C ALA A 339 -13.10 9.91 -1.28
N GLU A 340 -13.45 9.65 -0.01
CA GLU A 340 -14.25 10.58 0.81
C GLU A 340 -13.58 11.96 0.90
N LEU A 341 -12.27 12.01 1.13
CA LEU A 341 -11.51 13.27 1.18
C LEU A 341 -11.40 13.93 -0.19
N GLY A 342 -11.19 13.14 -1.26
CA GLY A 342 -11.11 13.64 -2.64
C GLY A 342 -12.44 14.19 -3.18
N HIS A 343 -13.57 13.70 -2.68
CA HIS A 343 -14.90 14.26 -2.98
C HIS A 343 -15.29 15.47 -2.14
N ASN A 344 -14.52 15.78 -1.09
CA ASN A 344 -14.82 16.92 -0.23
C ASN A 344 -14.41 18.23 -0.91
N ASP A 345 -15.40 19.06 -1.26
CA ASP A 345 -15.18 20.34 -1.93
C ASP A 345 -14.25 21.29 -1.15
N LEU A 346 -14.25 21.24 0.19
CA LEU A 346 -13.35 22.04 1.03
C LEU A 346 -11.89 21.59 0.96
N LEU A 347 -11.64 20.38 0.47
CA LEU A 347 -10.31 19.77 0.37
C LEU A 347 -9.78 19.73 -1.06
N LYS A 348 -10.52 20.26 -2.05
CA LYS A 348 -10.18 20.13 -3.48
C LYS A 348 -8.77 20.61 -3.83
N ASP A 349 -8.30 21.66 -3.16
CA ASP A 349 -6.97 22.25 -3.36
C ASP A 349 -5.97 21.85 -2.26
N ILE A 350 -6.38 21.00 -1.32
CA ILE A 350 -5.57 20.55 -0.19
C ILE A 350 -4.80 19.29 -0.60
N HIS A 351 -3.51 19.26 -0.28
CA HIS A 351 -2.66 18.10 -0.61
C HIS A 351 -3.06 16.89 0.23
N ILE A 352 -3.32 15.74 -0.39
CA ILE A 352 -3.58 14.48 0.31
C ILE A 352 -2.35 13.57 0.19
N SER A 353 -1.72 13.25 1.32
CA SER A 353 -0.69 12.21 1.42
C SER A 353 -1.33 10.87 1.82
N GLY A 354 -1.53 10.00 0.83
CA GLY A 354 -2.23 8.72 0.98
C GLY A 354 -1.38 7.58 1.53
N MET A 355 -1.93 6.72 2.38
CA MET A 355 -1.27 5.53 2.89
C MET A 355 -2.28 4.48 3.39
N GLY A 356 -1.83 3.23 3.46
CA GLY A 356 -2.60 2.10 3.98
C GLY A 356 -2.59 0.91 3.02
N GLY A 357 -1.68 -0.04 3.24
CA GLY A 357 -1.66 -1.30 2.50
C GLY A 357 -1.12 -1.24 1.07
N ILE A 358 -0.36 -0.20 0.72
CA ILE A 358 0.35 -0.10 -0.57
C ILE A 358 1.51 -1.10 -0.59
N GLU A 359 1.47 -2.06 -1.52
CA GLU A 359 2.55 -3.04 -1.73
C GLU A 359 3.07 -3.06 -3.18
N THR A 360 2.29 -2.59 -4.13
CA THR A 360 2.61 -2.58 -5.57
C THR A 360 2.37 -1.20 -6.17
N TRP A 361 2.91 -0.98 -7.37
CA TRP A 361 2.63 0.24 -8.13
C TRP A 361 1.15 0.38 -8.51
N ARG A 362 0.41 -0.74 -8.62
CA ARG A 362 -1.05 -0.72 -8.88
C ARG A 362 -1.81 -0.21 -7.66
N ASP A 363 -1.42 -0.64 -6.47
CA ASP A 363 -1.97 -0.09 -5.24
C ASP A 363 -1.68 1.42 -5.16
N ALA A 364 -0.43 1.84 -5.45
CA ALA A 364 -0.06 3.24 -5.50
C ALA A 364 -0.92 4.06 -6.49
N LEU A 365 -1.12 3.52 -7.70
CA LEU A 365 -1.96 4.12 -8.73
C LEU A 365 -3.41 4.27 -8.24
N GLU A 366 -3.99 3.28 -7.55
CA GLU A 366 -5.35 3.38 -7.01
C GLU A 366 -5.50 4.58 -6.04
N PHE A 367 -4.52 4.82 -5.17
CA PHE A 367 -4.54 6.00 -4.29
C PHE A 367 -4.43 7.32 -5.08
N ILE A 368 -3.56 7.38 -6.08
CA ILE A 368 -3.38 8.57 -6.93
C ILE A 368 -4.66 8.87 -7.71
N LEU A 369 -5.28 7.86 -8.31
CA LEU A 369 -6.55 7.98 -9.05
C LEU A 369 -7.69 8.48 -8.15
N LEU A 370 -7.65 8.19 -6.85
CA LEU A 370 -8.62 8.68 -5.86
C LEU A 370 -8.20 10.02 -5.21
N GLY A 371 -7.12 10.65 -5.66
CA GLY A 371 -6.77 12.03 -5.28
C GLY A 371 -5.53 12.21 -4.43
N ALA A 372 -4.83 11.13 -4.02
CA ALA A 372 -3.57 11.27 -3.30
C ALA A 372 -2.48 11.93 -4.18
N GLY A 373 -1.82 12.97 -3.67
CA GLY A 373 -0.70 13.66 -4.32
C GLY A 373 0.67 13.09 -3.97
N SER A 374 0.81 12.50 -2.78
CA SER A 374 1.98 11.73 -2.35
C SER A 374 1.54 10.48 -1.62
N LEU A 375 2.44 9.52 -1.44
CA LEU A 375 2.15 8.20 -0.89
C LEU A 375 3.15 7.85 0.21
N GLN A 376 2.65 7.35 1.34
CA GLN A 376 3.52 6.86 2.42
C GLN A 376 3.40 5.34 2.60
N VAL A 377 4.52 4.67 2.86
CA VAL A 377 4.60 3.20 2.91
C VAL A 377 5.31 2.71 4.17
N THR A 378 4.72 1.72 4.86
CA THR A 378 5.27 1.10 6.08
C THR A 378 5.38 -0.41 5.97
N THR A 379 4.24 -1.13 6.00
CA THR A 379 4.23 -2.59 6.17
C THR A 379 4.96 -3.32 5.05
N ALA A 380 4.87 -2.83 3.80
CA ALA A 380 5.59 -3.40 2.68
C ALA A 380 7.12 -3.24 2.85
N VAL A 381 7.59 -2.12 3.40
CA VAL A 381 9.01 -1.92 3.74
C VAL A 381 9.44 -2.85 4.86
N MET A 382 8.60 -3.03 5.89
CA MET A 382 8.88 -3.99 6.98
C MET A 382 9.02 -5.43 6.47
N GLN A 383 8.29 -5.79 5.41
CA GLN A 383 8.29 -7.14 4.86
C GLN A 383 9.39 -7.37 3.81
N TYR A 384 9.66 -6.38 2.97
CA TYR A 384 10.47 -6.55 1.75
C TYR A 384 11.74 -5.69 1.71
N GLY A 385 11.93 -4.82 2.69
CA GLY A 385 13.03 -3.86 2.79
C GLY A 385 12.86 -2.65 1.87
N TYR A 386 13.78 -1.68 1.98
CA TYR A 386 13.71 -0.43 1.22
C TYR A 386 13.74 -0.61 -0.29
N ARG A 387 14.33 -1.71 -0.78
CA ARG A 387 14.47 -2.04 -2.22
C ARG A 387 13.14 -2.18 -2.97
N ILE A 388 12.01 -2.28 -2.27
CA ILE A 388 10.68 -2.30 -2.90
C ILE A 388 10.40 -1.02 -3.70
N ILE A 389 11.08 0.08 -3.39
CA ILE A 389 10.96 1.34 -4.12
C ILE A 389 11.28 1.19 -5.61
N ASP A 390 12.23 0.31 -5.98
CA ASP A 390 12.53 0.02 -7.38
C ASP A 390 11.28 -0.47 -8.11
N ASP A 391 10.56 -1.40 -7.49
CA ASP A 391 9.40 -2.06 -8.08
C ASP A 391 8.19 -1.12 -8.13
N LEU A 392 8.03 -0.26 -7.11
CA LEU A 392 7.00 0.78 -7.06
C LEU A 392 7.19 1.83 -8.18
N LYS A 393 8.41 2.36 -8.31
CA LYS A 393 8.73 3.38 -9.31
C LYS A 393 8.69 2.81 -10.73
N ALA A 394 9.30 1.65 -10.95
CA ALA A 394 9.39 1.07 -12.29
C ALA A 394 8.01 0.80 -12.88
N GLY A 395 7.12 0.17 -12.11
CA GLY A 395 5.76 -0.13 -12.55
C GLY A 395 4.91 1.10 -12.79
N LEU A 396 4.95 2.08 -11.87
CA LEU A 396 4.18 3.32 -12.03
C LEU A 396 4.68 4.13 -13.24
N ASN A 397 5.99 4.26 -13.40
CA ASN A 397 6.57 5.00 -14.53
C ASN A 397 6.29 4.32 -15.87
N TYR A 398 6.38 2.99 -15.93
CA TYR A 398 6.02 2.21 -17.12
C TYR A 398 4.55 2.41 -17.48
N TYR A 399 3.64 2.34 -16.50
CA TYR A 399 2.22 2.63 -16.71
C TYR A 399 1.99 4.03 -17.28
N LEU A 400 2.57 5.06 -16.67
CA LEU A 400 2.42 6.44 -17.15
C LEU A 400 2.93 6.59 -18.59
N ALA A 401 4.09 6.01 -18.91
CA ALA A 401 4.65 6.04 -20.26
C ALA A 401 3.79 5.29 -21.27
N GLN A 402 3.27 4.11 -20.93
CA GLN A 402 2.42 3.30 -21.80
C GLN A 402 1.16 4.06 -22.22
N PHE A 403 0.58 4.82 -21.29
CA PHE A 403 -0.62 5.62 -21.53
C PHE A 403 -0.33 7.05 -22.03
N GLY A 404 0.93 7.38 -22.32
CA GLY A 404 1.32 8.70 -22.83
C GLY A 404 1.17 9.83 -21.81
N ILE A 405 1.04 9.51 -20.53
CA ILE A 405 0.91 10.47 -19.43
C ILE A 405 2.30 11.07 -19.13
N GLN A 406 2.38 12.40 -19.06
CA GLN A 406 3.64 13.12 -18.93
C GLN A 406 4.03 13.37 -17.47
N SER A 407 3.06 13.46 -16.56
CA SER A 407 3.29 13.55 -15.12
C SER A 407 2.25 12.75 -14.34
N VAL A 408 2.66 12.15 -13.23
CA VAL A 408 1.75 11.52 -12.25
C VAL A 408 0.69 12.50 -11.73
N ARG A 409 1.00 13.80 -11.74
CA ARG A 409 0.07 14.88 -11.36
C ARG A 409 -1.14 14.96 -12.30
N ASP A 410 -0.99 14.58 -13.57
CA ASP A 410 -2.02 14.71 -14.60
C ASP A 410 -3.20 13.73 -14.41
N ILE A 411 -2.99 12.65 -13.65
CA ILE A 411 -4.01 11.61 -13.38
C ILE A 411 -4.51 11.61 -11.94
N ARG A 412 -3.99 12.51 -11.09
CA ARG A 412 -4.42 12.60 -9.70
C ARG A 412 -5.92 12.92 -9.65
N GLY A 413 -6.68 12.08 -8.95
CA GLY A 413 -8.13 12.25 -8.77
C GLY A 413 -8.97 11.88 -9.99
N SER A 414 -8.39 11.41 -11.10
CA SER A 414 -9.15 11.13 -12.32
C SER A 414 -10.13 9.95 -12.19
N GLY A 415 -10.05 9.18 -11.10
CA GLY A 415 -10.98 8.11 -10.76
C GLY A 415 -12.12 8.53 -9.83
N LEU A 416 -12.11 9.75 -9.28
CA LEU A 416 -13.07 10.17 -8.25
C LEU A 416 -14.52 10.15 -8.75
N ASP A 417 -14.79 10.69 -9.94
CA ASP A 417 -16.15 10.76 -10.50
C ASP A 417 -16.79 9.37 -10.74
N SER A 418 -15.97 8.30 -10.74
CA SER A 418 -16.44 6.93 -10.91
C SER A 418 -16.89 6.25 -9.62
N VAL A 419 -16.69 6.89 -8.47
CA VAL A 419 -17.03 6.37 -7.15
C VAL A 419 -18.17 7.21 -6.56
N SER A 420 -19.15 6.56 -5.95
CA SER A 420 -20.25 7.22 -5.25
C SER A 420 -20.40 6.65 -3.85
N ASP A 421 -20.74 7.51 -2.90
CA ASP A 421 -21.10 7.12 -1.53
C ASP A 421 -22.40 6.30 -1.45
N THR A 422 -23.22 6.33 -2.51
CA THR A 422 -24.44 5.54 -2.60
C THR A 422 -24.44 4.59 -3.78
N THR A 423 -25.06 3.43 -3.57
CA THR A 423 -25.33 2.47 -4.65
C THR A 423 -26.44 2.92 -5.60
N ASP A 424 -27.11 4.04 -5.32
CA ASP A 424 -28.19 4.58 -6.17
C ASP A 424 -27.67 5.16 -7.49
N ALA A 425 -26.39 5.57 -7.52
CA ALA A 425 -25.73 6.02 -8.74
C ALA A 425 -25.49 4.87 -9.76
N LEU A 426 -25.65 3.61 -9.35
CA LEU A 426 -25.38 2.45 -10.18
C LEU A 426 -26.59 2.08 -11.05
N GLU A 427 -26.32 1.73 -12.31
CA GLU A 427 -27.34 1.21 -13.24
C GLU A 427 -27.87 -0.17 -12.77
N ARG A 428 -29.19 -0.35 -12.78
CA ARG A 428 -29.88 -1.53 -12.19
C ARG A 428 -30.83 -2.29 -13.14
N ASP A 429 -31.05 -1.76 -14.35
CA ASP A 429 -32.01 -2.28 -15.32
C ASP A 429 -31.38 -3.29 -16.29
N SER A 430 -30.11 -3.64 -16.08
CA SER A 430 -29.40 -4.60 -16.91
C SER A 430 -28.54 -5.57 -16.11
N VAL A 431 -28.27 -6.73 -16.71
CA VAL A 431 -27.50 -7.83 -16.12
C VAL A 431 -26.27 -8.11 -16.98
N LEU A 432 -25.11 -8.16 -16.34
CA LEU A 432 -23.89 -8.70 -16.93
C LEU A 432 -23.77 -10.17 -16.53
N PHE A 433 -23.83 -11.09 -17.49
CA PHE A 433 -23.79 -12.52 -17.20
C PHE A 433 -22.35 -13.04 -17.09
N PRO A 434 -22.09 -14.07 -16.26
CA PRO A 434 -20.83 -14.79 -16.26
C PRO A 434 -20.69 -15.65 -17.52
N VAL A 435 -19.47 -15.74 -18.05
CA VAL A 435 -19.14 -16.60 -19.21
C VAL A 435 -18.14 -17.65 -18.79
N PHE A 436 -18.45 -18.93 -19.04
CA PHE A 436 -17.62 -20.05 -18.61
C PHE A 436 -16.69 -20.48 -19.75
N ASP A 437 -15.39 -20.44 -19.47
CA ASP A 437 -14.34 -21.01 -20.31
C ASP A 437 -14.20 -22.50 -19.97
N LYS A 438 -14.62 -23.37 -20.89
CA LYS A 438 -14.62 -24.82 -20.69
C LYS A 438 -13.22 -25.42 -20.68
N GLU A 439 -12.30 -24.84 -21.44
CA GLU A 439 -10.93 -25.34 -21.55
C GLU A 439 -10.14 -25.07 -20.26
N LYS A 440 -10.39 -23.93 -19.61
CA LYS A 440 -9.81 -23.62 -18.30
C LYS A 440 -10.54 -24.28 -17.12
N CYS A 441 -11.73 -24.84 -17.35
CA CYS A 441 -12.55 -25.38 -16.29
C CYS A 441 -12.03 -26.75 -15.81
N VAL A 442 -11.53 -26.83 -14.58
CA VAL A 442 -11.11 -28.09 -13.94
C VAL A 442 -12.27 -28.89 -13.32
N GLY A 443 -13.52 -28.48 -13.60
CA GLY A 443 -14.72 -29.17 -13.12
C GLY A 443 -14.84 -29.29 -11.59
N CYS A 444 -14.31 -28.34 -10.80
CA CYS A 444 -14.29 -28.47 -9.34
C CYS A 444 -15.67 -28.36 -8.67
N GLY A 445 -16.64 -27.70 -9.31
CA GLY A 445 -17.99 -27.47 -8.75
C GLY A 445 -18.11 -26.31 -7.75
N ARG A 446 -17.03 -25.58 -7.44
CA ARG A 446 -17.07 -24.46 -6.47
C ARG A 446 -18.04 -23.34 -6.88
N CYS A 447 -18.09 -23.02 -8.17
CA CYS A 447 -19.03 -22.05 -8.73
C CYS A 447 -20.50 -22.48 -8.54
N TYR A 448 -20.78 -23.78 -8.67
CA TYR A 448 -22.09 -24.36 -8.41
C TYR A 448 -22.45 -24.24 -6.92
N ILE A 449 -21.60 -24.72 -6.01
CA ILE A 449 -21.83 -24.67 -4.56
C ILE A 449 -22.09 -23.23 -4.11
N SER A 450 -21.24 -22.28 -4.51
CA SER A 450 -21.43 -20.87 -4.15
C SER A 450 -22.70 -20.26 -4.72
N CYS A 451 -23.16 -20.68 -5.90
CA CYS A 451 -24.42 -20.20 -6.45
C CYS A 451 -25.63 -20.86 -5.80
N MET A 452 -25.51 -22.12 -5.39
CA MET A 452 -26.57 -22.86 -4.72
C MET A 452 -26.81 -22.36 -3.30
N ASP A 453 -25.75 -22.15 -2.53
CA ASP A 453 -25.87 -21.90 -1.09
C ASP A 453 -25.67 -20.42 -0.72
N GLY A 454 -25.02 -19.64 -1.60
CA GLY A 454 -24.74 -18.21 -1.40
C GLY A 454 -25.23 -17.33 -2.55
N GLY A 455 -26.10 -17.84 -3.42
CA GLY A 455 -26.55 -17.14 -4.62
C GLY A 455 -28.00 -17.45 -4.98
N HIS A 456 -28.25 -17.64 -6.28
CA HIS A 456 -29.58 -17.70 -6.87
C HIS A 456 -29.92 -19.06 -7.50
N GLN A 457 -29.20 -20.13 -7.12
CA GLN A 457 -29.42 -21.50 -7.61
C GLN A 457 -29.49 -21.56 -9.14
N ALA A 458 -28.66 -20.73 -9.78
CA ALA A 458 -28.67 -20.46 -11.22
C ALA A 458 -27.61 -21.27 -11.97
N ILE A 459 -26.87 -22.15 -11.29
CA ILE A 459 -25.91 -23.04 -11.92
C ILE A 459 -26.37 -24.46 -11.58
N ARG A 460 -26.46 -25.31 -12.60
CA ARG A 460 -26.58 -26.77 -12.45
C ARG A 460 -25.20 -27.39 -12.63
N PHE A 461 -24.94 -28.52 -12.00
CA PHE A 461 -23.65 -29.17 -12.09
C PHE A 461 -23.83 -30.65 -12.41
N GLU A 462 -23.55 -30.98 -13.67
CA GLU A 462 -23.78 -32.31 -14.25
C GLU A 462 -22.50 -32.78 -14.91
N ASN A 463 -22.08 -34.02 -14.69
CA ASN A 463 -20.87 -34.59 -15.28
C ASN A 463 -19.65 -33.66 -15.11
N ARG A 464 -19.48 -33.11 -13.91
CA ARG A 464 -18.42 -32.16 -13.54
C ARG A 464 -18.40 -30.86 -14.35
N THR A 465 -19.47 -30.54 -15.06
CA THR A 465 -19.60 -29.35 -15.89
C THR A 465 -20.66 -28.40 -15.33
N PRO A 466 -20.33 -27.13 -15.03
CA PRO A 466 -21.31 -26.13 -14.65
C PRO A 466 -22.14 -25.71 -15.87
N LYS A 467 -23.46 -25.64 -15.70
CA LYS A 467 -24.43 -25.14 -16.69
C LYS A 467 -25.21 -23.99 -16.09
N LEU A 468 -25.09 -22.80 -16.69
CA LEU A 468 -25.81 -21.61 -16.24
C LEU A 468 -27.28 -21.66 -16.70
N ASP A 469 -28.20 -21.47 -15.77
CA ASP A 469 -29.61 -21.17 -16.01
C ASP A 469 -29.79 -19.65 -16.08
N GLY A 470 -29.78 -19.11 -17.29
CA GLY A 470 -29.86 -17.66 -17.52
C GLY A 470 -31.14 -17.03 -16.97
N SER A 471 -32.22 -17.80 -16.82
CA SER A 471 -33.49 -17.30 -16.27
C SER A 471 -33.43 -17.00 -14.77
N LYS A 472 -32.49 -17.64 -14.05
CA LYS A 472 -32.29 -17.45 -12.60
C LYS A 472 -31.08 -16.57 -12.28
N CYS A 473 -30.12 -16.46 -13.20
CA CYS A 473 -28.88 -15.75 -12.94
C CYS A 473 -29.13 -14.24 -12.93
N VAL A 474 -28.78 -13.59 -11.81
CA VAL A 474 -28.90 -12.13 -11.65
C VAL A 474 -27.59 -11.37 -11.94
N GLY A 475 -26.54 -12.07 -12.38
CA GLY A 475 -25.23 -11.46 -12.66
C GLY A 475 -24.44 -11.02 -11.43
N CYS A 476 -24.65 -11.59 -10.24
CA CYS A 476 -23.90 -11.21 -9.03
C CYS A 476 -22.40 -11.53 -9.09
N HIS A 477 -21.97 -12.35 -10.06
CA HIS A 477 -20.58 -12.75 -10.29
C HIS A 477 -19.85 -13.44 -9.12
N LEU A 478 -20.54 -13.88 -8.05
CA LEU A 478 -19.93 -14.67 -6.98
C LEU A 478 -19.20 -15.91 -7.52
N CYS A 479 -19.79 -16.60 -8.50
CA CYS A 479 -19.19 -17.75 -9.17
C CYS A 479 -17.82 -17.43 -9.79
N ARG A 480 -17.64 -16.23 -10.35
CA ARG A 480 -16.37 -15.75 -10.90
C ARG A 480 -15.34 -15.52 -9.80
N LEU A 481 -15.72 -14.88 -8.69
CA LEU A 481 -14.82 -14.57 -7.58
C LEU A 481 -14.28 -15.83 -6.88
N VAL A 482 -15.09 -16.88 -6.78
CA VAL A 482 -14.68 -18.14 -6.13
C VAL A 482 -13.96 -19.12 -7.06
N CYS A 483 -13.89 -18.84 -8.38
CA CYS A 483 -13.30 -19.75 -9.34
C CYS A 483 -11.77 -19.82 -9.18
N PRO A 484 -11.18 -20.95 -8.78
CA PRO A 484 -9.74 -21.02 -8.49
C PRO A 484 -8.88 -20.91 -9.76
N GLN A 485 -9.45 -21.22 -10.93
CA GLN A 485 -8.73 -21.21 -12.22
C GLN A 485 -8.96 -19.91 -13.01
N GLY A 486 -9.83 -19.01 -12.55
CA GLY A 486 -10.27 -17.86 -13.35
C GLY A 486 -10.98 -18.26 -14.65
N ALA A 487 -11.58 -19.45 -14.70
CA ALA A 487 -12.29 -20.00 -15.85
C ALA A 487 -13.69 -19.38 -16.09
N ILE A 488 -14.02 -18.29 -15.39
CA ILE A 488 -15.31 -17.61 -15.50
C ILE A 488 -15.05 -16.12 -15.72
N GLY A 489 -15.31 -15.66 -16.94
CA GLY A 489 -15.23 -14.26 -17.34
C GLY A 489 -16.56 -13.52 -17.19
N GLN A 490 -16.58 -12.32 -17.75
CA GLN A 490 -17.80 -11.51 -17.91
C GLN A 490 -18.21 -11.52 -19.38
N ALA A 491 -19.52 -11.47 -19.64
CA ALA A 491 -20.02 -11.26 -21.00
C ALA A 491 -19.55 -9.92 -21.55
N GLY A 492 -19.43 -9.79 -22.87
CA GLY A 492 -19.04 -8.53 -23.52
C GLY A 492 -20.13 -7.46 -23.53
N LYS A 493 -21.36 -7.79 -23.11
CA LYS A 493 -22.49 -6.86 -23.07
C LYS A 493 -23.44 -7.18 -21.92
N ARG A 494 -24.08 -6.13 -21.41
CA ARG A 494 -25.21 -6.21 -20.49
C ARG A 494 -26.49 -6.56 -21.25
N ILE A 495 -27.42 -7.26 -20.60
CA ILE A 495 -28.74 -7.61 -21.12
C ILE A 495 -29.78 -6.90 -20.26
N LYS A 496 -30.70 -6.16 -20.90
CA LYS A 496 -31.78 -5.48 -20.18
C LYS A 496 -32.69 -6.50 -19.48
N ARG A 497 -33.10 -6.19 -18.26
CA ARG A 497 -34.01 -7.03 -17.46
C ARG A 497 -35.41 -7.06 -18.03
#